data_AF-A0A6B1YGV3-F1
#
_entry.id   AF-A0A6B1YGV3-F1
#
_cell.length_a   1.000
_cell.length_b   1.000
_cell.length_c   1.000
_cell.angle_alpha   90.00
_cell.angle_beta   90.00
_cell.angle_gamma   90.00
#
_symmetry.space_group_name_H-M   'P 1'
#
loop_
_entity.id
_entity.type
_entity.pdbx_description
1 polymer ?
#
loop_
_entity_poly.entity_id
_entity_poly.type
_entity_poly.pdbx_seq_one_letter_code
_entity_poly.pdbx_strand_id
1 'polypeptide(L)' 'MADEYIYDVKHVARDNDRSLIVRCPHCQEICGIEGDDLDDVVGEQYQCRCSDWFQIDFDARMAKNPLPANKGIPG' A
#
# COMPACT_ATOMS: atom_id res chain seq x y z
N MET A 1 13.10 6.11 -22.47
CA MET A 1 11.83 5.54 -21.99
C MET A 1 11.83 5.89 -20.52
N ALA A 2 10.89 6.71 -20.07
CA ALA A 2 10.83 7.06 -18.65
C ALA A 2 10.14 5.88 -17.97
N ASP A 3 10.92 5.06 -17.27
CA ASP A 3 10.40 4.04 -16.38
C ASP A 3 9.61 4.77 -15.28
N GLU A 4 8.29 4.88 -15.47
CA GLU A 4 7.36 5.36 -14.45
C GLU A 4 7.36 4.31 -13.33
N TYR A 5 8.35 4.39 -12.44
CA TYR A 5 8.46 3.52 -11.28
C TYR A 5 7.27 3.77 -10.35
N ILE A 6 6.27 2.91 -10.45
CA ILE A 6 5.20 2.86 -9.46
C ILE A 6 5.76 2.16 -8.23
N TYR A 7 5.62 2.78 -7.06
CA TYR A 7 6.13 2.20 -5.82
C TYR A 7 5.19 1.10 -5.32
N ASP A 8 5.74 -0.07 -5.03
CA ASP A 8 4.98 -1.19 -4.49
C ASP A 8 4.88 -1.18 -2.96
N VAL A 9 3.68 -1.46 -2.46
CA VAL A 9 3.34 -1.65 -1.05
C VAL A 9 3.29 -3.14 -0.76
N LYS A 10 4.21 -3.62 0.09
CA LYS A 10 4.27 -5.05 0.47
C LYS A 10 3.51 -5.37 1.75
N HIS A 11 2.95 -4.38 2.43
CA HIS A 11 2.29 -4.56 3.71
C HIS A 11 0.97 -3.83 3.76
N VAL A 12 -0.08 -4.60 4.04
CA VAL A 12 -1.44 -4.13 4.31
C VAL A 12 -1.77 -4.47 5.75
N ALA A 13 -2.54 -3.65 6.45
CA ALA A 13 -3.07 -3.97 7.77
C ALA A 13 -4.56 -3.65 7.82
N ARG A 14 -5.24 -4.12 8.87
CA ARG A 14 -6.61 -3.72 9.17
C ARG A 14 -6.61 -2.68 10.27
N ASP A 15 -7.39 -1.63 10.06
CA ASP A 15 -7.70 -0.65 11.10
C ASP A 15 -8.78 -1.19 12.06
N ASN A 16 -9.09 -0.45 13.12
CA ASN A 16 -10.10 -0.84 14.11
C ASN A 16 -11.51 -0.93 13.50
N ASP A 17 -11.77 -0.17 12.44
CA ASP A 17 -13.04 -0.22 11.69
C ASP A 17 -13.10 -1.38 10.69
N ARG A 18 -12.12 -2.29 10.70
CA ARG A 18 -11.92 -3.40 9.74
C ARG A 18 -11.56 -2.97 8.31
N SER A 19 -11.50 -1.68 8.02
CA SER A 19 -10.98 -1.16 6.75
C SER A 19 -9.52 -1.56 6.54
N LEU A 20 -9.16 -1.83 5.29
CA LEU A 20 -7.78 -2.04 4.91
C LEU A 20 -7.03 -0.72 4.89
N ILE A 21 -5.85 -0.73 5.51
CA ILE A 21 -4.95 0.41 5.58
C ILE A 21 -3.56 0.00 5.11
N VAL A 22 -2.90 0.94 4.45
CA VAL A 22 -1.54 0.79 3.95
C VAL A 22 -0.71 1.98 4.34
N ARG A 23 0.60 1.80 4.45
CA ARG A 23 1.51 2.93 4.61
C ARG A 23 2.00 3.37 3.24
N CYS A 24 1.78 4.63 2.88
CA CYS A 24 2.28 5.15 1.60
C CYS A 24 3.81 5.08 1.55
N PRO A 25 4.42 4.57 0.47
CA PRO A 25 5.88 4.50 0.33
C PRO A 25 6.52 5.89 0.19
N HIS A 26 5.77 6.90 -0.28
CA HIS A 26 6.25 8.27 -0.50
C HIS A 26 6.30 9.08 0.80
N CYS A 27 5.15 9.28 1.45
CA CYS A 27 5.02 10.14 2.62
C CYS A 27 4.99 9.39 3.96
N GLN A 28 4.98 8.04 3.94
CA GLN A 28 4.84 7.18 5.13
C GLN A 28 3.52 7.39 5.93
N GLU A 29 2.56 8.13 5.38
CA GLU A 29 1.24 8.28 5.97
C GLU A 29 0.39 7.03 5.76
N ILE A 30 -0.50 6.79 6.72
CA ILE A 30 -1.46 5.69 6.64
C ILE A 30 -2.62 6.13 5.76
N CYS A 31 -2.90 5.36 4.72
CA CYS A 31 -4.00 5.57 3.79
C CYS A 31 -4.97 4.39 3.90
N GLY A 32 -6.27 4.67 3.98
CA GLY A 32 -7.29 3.65 3.78
C GLY A 32 -7.43 3.32 2.31
N ILE A 33 -7.57 2.04 1.99
CA ILE A 33 -7.84 1.56 0.63
C ILE A 33 -9.20 0.86 0.60
N GLU A 34 -9.84 0.88 -0.56
CA GLU A 34 -11.13 0.20 -0.77
C GLU A 34 -10.87 -1.25 -1.15
N GLY A 35 -11.39 -2.17 -0.32
CA GLY A 35 -11.27 -3.61 -0.46
C GLY A 35 -11.63 -4.31 0.85
N ASP A 36 -12.18 -5.52 0.77
CA ASP A 36 -12.56 -6.31 1.96
C ASP A 36 -11.40 -7.20 2.45
N ASP A 37 -10.68 -7.81 1.49
CA ASP A 37 -9.58 -8.75 1.73
C ASP A 37 -8.32 -8.38 0.94
N LEU A 38 -7.18 -8.94 1.38
CA LEU A 38 -5.89 -8.71 0.73
C LEU A 38 -5.89 -9.12 -0.75
N ASP A 39 -6.54 -10.25 -1.08
CA ASP A 39 -6.60 -10.79 -2.44
C ASP A 39 -7.35 -9.87 -3.43
N ASP A 40 -8.25 -9.02 -2.90
CA ASP A 40 -9.03 -8.06 -3.69
C ASP A 40 -8.21 -6.81 -4.05
N VAL A 41 -7.19 -6.49 -3.24
CA VAL A 41 -6.40 -5.26 -3.39
C VAL A 41 -5.00 -5.49 -3.94
N VAL A 42 -4.50 -6.73 -3.97
CA VAL A 42 -3.17 -7.05 -4.55
C VAL A 42 -3.17 -6.81 -6.07
N GLY A 43 -2.12 -6.17 -6.57
CA GLY A 43 -2.02 -5.75 -7.98
C GLY A 43 -2.78 -4.46 -8.30
N GLU A 44 -3.63 -3.96 -7.40
CA GLU A 44 -4.38 -2.72 -7.60
C GLU A 44 -3.53 -1.49 -7.29
N GLN A 45 -3.87 -0.38 -7.95
CA GLN A 45 -3.20 0.91 -7.80
C GLN A 45 -4.09 1.90 -7.07
N TYR A 46 -3.51 2.60 -6.09
CA TYR A 46 -4.20 3.60 -5.30
C TYR A 46 -3.42 4.90 -5.30
N GLN A 47 -4.14 6.01 -5.24
CA GLN A 47 -3.54 7.33 -5.12
C GLN A 47 -3.48 7.75 -3.65
N CYS A 48 -2.29 8.11 -3.19
CA CYS A 48 -2.12 8.68 -1.85
C CYS A 48 -2.55 10.15 -1.83
N ARG A 49 -2.80 10.69 -0.63
CA ARG A 49 -2.99 12.13 -0.40
C ARG A 49 -1.78 12.99 -0.79
N CYS A 50 -0.59 12.40 -0.88
CA CYS A 50 0.60 13.09 -1.41
C CYS A 50 0.54 13.32 -2.94
N SER A 51 -0.55 12.90 -3.60
CA SER A 51 -0.79 12.94 -5.05
C SER A 51 -0.01 11.91 -5.87
N ASP A 52 0.86 11.12 -5.25
CA ASP A 52 1.57 10.03 -5.91
C ASP A 52 0.77 8.71 -5.89
N TRP A 53 1.00 7.93 -6.93
CA TRP A 53 0.41 6.60 -7.11
C TRP A 53 1.31 5.52 -6.53
N PHE A 54 0.69 4.51 -5.92
CA PHE A 54 1.37 3.31 -5.47
C PHE A 54 0.53 2.09 -5.84
N GLN A 55 1.19 0.95 -5.98
CA GLN A 55 0.54 -0.32 -6.26
C GLN A 55 0.66 -1.21 -5.03
N ILE A 56 -0.33 -2.08 -4.77
CA ILE A 56 -0.16 -3.16 -3.80
C ILE A 56 0.57 -4.31 -4.49
N ASP A 57 1.70 -4.72 -3.93
CA ASP A 57 2.52 -5.81 -4.46
C ASP A 57 1.72 -7.13 -4.49
N PHE A 58 1.89 -7.97 -5.52
CA PHE A 58 1.26 -9.30 -5.55
C PHE A 58 1.72 -10.20 -4.39
N ASP A 59 2.93 -9.98 -3.88
CA ASP A 59 3.47 -10.65 -2.70
C ASP A 59 3.19 -9.87 -1.39
N ALA A 60 2.29 -8.89 -1.41
CA ALA A 60 1.92 -8.16 -0.21
C ALA A 60 1.38 -9.08 0.87
N ARG A 61 1.60 -8.72 2.14
CA ARG A 61 1.19 -9.52 3.29
C ARG A 61 0.47 -8.67 4.31
N MET A 62 -0.47 -9.33 5.01
CA MET A 62 -1.12 -8.74 6.17
C MET A 62 -0.11 -8.58 7.31
N ALA A 63 0.23 -7.34 7.64
CA ALA A 63 1.04 -6.99 8.80
C ALA A 63 0.18 -7.03 10.07
N LYS A 64 0.71 -7.66 11.13
CA LYS A 64 0.16 -7.51 12.48
C LYS A 64 0.71 -6.20 13.06
N ASN A 65 -0.19 -5.30 13.46
CA ASN A 65 0.13 -3.93 13.86
C ASN A 65 1.38 -3.80 14.77
N PRO A 66 2.19 -2.74 14.59
CA PRO A 66 2.00 -1.63 13.64
C PRO A 66 2.48 -1.95 12.21
N LEU A 67 1.88 -1.30 11.21
CA LEU A 67 2.38 -1.31 9.82
C LEU A 67 3.88 -0.94 9.81
N PRO A 68 4.75 -1.72 9.17
CA PRO A 68 6.15 -1.36 9.00
C PRO A 68 6.29 -0.14 8.06
N ALA A 69 7.42 0.54 8.11
CA ALA A 69 7.73 1.60 7.15
C ALA A 69 7.89 0.96 5.75
N ASN A 70 7.11 1.43 4.78
CA ASN A 70 7.31 1.03 3.40
C ASN A 70 8.48 1.85 2.87
N LYS A 71 9.69 1.32 3.04
CA LYS A 71 10.86 1.83 2.32
C LYS A 71 10.62 1.47 0.86
N GLY A 72 9.95 2.35 0.10
CA GLY A 72 9.69 2.14 -1.31
C GLY A 72 10.97 1.71 -2.00
N ILE A 73 11.09 0.41 -2.25
CA ILE A 73 12.20 -0.12 -3.03
C ILE A 73 11.67 -0.03 -4.45
N PRO A 74 12.27 0.80 -5.34
CA PRO A 74 11.94 0.72 -6.75
C PRO A 74 12.23 -0.72 -7.19
N GLY A 75 11.19 -1.41 -7.66
CA GLY A 75 11.30 -2.75 -8.26
C GLY A 75 12.08 -2.74 -9.56
#